data_AF-D8GS70-F1
#
_entry.id   AF-D8GS70-F1
#
_cell.length_a   1.000
_cell.length_b   1.000
_cell.length_c   1.000
_cell.angle_alpha   90.00
_cell.angle_beta   90.00
_cell.angle_gamma   90.00
#
_symmetry.space_group_name_H-M   'P 1'
#
loop_
_entity.id
_entity.type
_entity.pdbx_description
1 polymer ?
#
loop_
_entity_poly.entity_id
_entity_poly.type
_entity_poly.pdbx_seq_one_letter_code
_entity_poly.pdbx_strand_id
1 'polypeptide(L)' 'MTNIPKISESEWEVMKVIWIKNPCSANEIIKQLEDSTSWKPKTVKSLISRLLKKNVIGFNEEVRTYYYYPLVDEK' A
#
# COMPACT_ATOMS: atom_id res chain seq x y z
N MET A 1 -15.65 11.84 12.59
CA MET A 1 -15.70 11.40 11.18
C MET A 1 -14.27 11.35 10.69
N THR A 2 -13.68 10.16 10.59
CA THR A 2 -12.35 9.99 10.00
C THR A 2 -12.46 10.30 8.51
N ASN A 3 -11.94 11.46 8.11
CA ASN A 3 -12.00 11.94 6.73
C ASN A 3 -10.96 11.13 5.95
N ILE A 4 -11.36 9.96 5.43
CA ILE A 4 -10.48 9.15 4.60
C ILE A 4 -10.17 9.99 3.35
N PRO A 5 -8.90 10.36 3.12
CA PRO A 5 -8.54 11.14 1.94
C PRO A 5 -8.91 10.37 0.69
N LYS A 6 -9.30 11.07 -0.38
CA LYS A 6 -9.70 10.44 -1.65
C LYS A 6 -8.61 9.49 -2.15
N ILE A 7 -8.85 8.19 -2.06
CA ILE A 7 -8.00 7.15 -2.63
C ILE A 7 -8.50 6.88 -4.05
N SER A 8 -7.60 6.96 -5.02
CA SER A 8 -7.89 6.60 -6.41
C SER A 8 -8.02 5.09 -6.57
N GLU A 9 -8.68 4.61 -7.61
CA GLU A 9 -8.84 3.17 -7.88
C GLU A 9 -7.49 2.43 -7.87
N SER A 10 -6.43 3.01 -8.45
CA SER A 10 -5.11 2.38 -8.46
C SER A 10 -4.47 2.29 -7.07
N GLU A 11 -4.68 3.31 -6.22
CA GLU A 11 -4.21 3.29 -4.84
C GLU A 11 -5.05 2.34 -3.97
N TRP A 12 -6.33 2.15 -4.31
CA TRP A 12 -7.23 1.22 -3.63
C TRP A 12 -6.79 -0.24 -3.83
N GLU A 13 -6.39 -0.61 -5.04
CA GLU A 13 -5.81 -1.94 -5.30
C GLU A 13 -4.57 -2.23 -4.44
N VAL A 14 -3.71 -1.22 -4.25
CA VAL A 14 -2.56 -1.35 -3.34
C VAL A 14 -3.02 -1.53 -1.89
N MET A 15 -4.04 -0.79 -1.44
CA MET A 15 -4.60 -0.95 -0.10
C MET A 15 -5.24 -2.32 0.13
N LYS A 16 -5.96 -2.88 -0.85
CA LYS A 16 -6.49 -4.26 -0.77
C LYS A 16 -5.40 -5.26 -0.43
N VAL A 17 -4.25 -5.18 -1.10
CA VAL A 17 -3.13 -6.07 -0.82
C VAL A 17 -2.59 -5.87 0.60
N ILE A 18 -2.46 -4.62 1.05
CA ILE A 18 -2.00 -4.29 2.40
C ILE A 18 -3.02 -4.73 3.48
N TRP A 19 -4.32 -4.66 3.23
CA TRP A 19 -5.35 -5.16 4.14
C TRP A 19 -5.33 -6.68 4.24
N ILE A 20 -5.11 -7.37 3.13
CA ILE A 20 -5.03 -8.84 3.10
C ILE A 20 -3.73 -9.35 3.74
N LYS A 21 -2.61 -8.69 3.46
CA LYS A 21 -1.28 -9.02 3.99
C LYS A 21 -0.74 -7.81 4.74
N ASN A 22 -0.95 -7.76 6.05
CA ASN A 22 -0.24 -6.84 6.94
C ASN A 22 0.42 -7.60 8.09
N PRO A 23 1.65 -7.18 8.49
CA PRO A 23 2.55 -6.26 7.79
C PRO A 23 3.15 -6.89 6.51
N CYS A 24 3.32 -6.11 5.43
CA CYS A 24 3.93 -6.58 4.17
C CYS A 24 4.98 -5.63 3.60
N SER A 25 5.97 -6.16 2.90
CA SER A 25 7.01 -5.35 2.26
C SER A 25 6.57 -4.79 0.90
N ALA A 26 7.22 -3.72 0.42
CA ALA A 26 6.96 -3.20 -0.92
C ALA A 26 7.12 -4.26 -2.02
N ASN A 27 8.07 -5.19 -1.86
CA ASN A 27 8.28 -6.27 -2.83
C ASN A 27 7.12 -7.27 -2.86
N GLU A 28 6.51 -7.57 -1.70
CA GLU A 28 5.33 -8.44 -1.65
C GLU A 28 4.11 -7.77 -2.28
N ILE A 29 3.92 -6.48 -2.02
CA ILE A 29 2.87 -5.69 -2.66
C ILE A 29 3.05 -5.71 -4.18
N ILE A 30 4.28 -5.46 -4.65
CA ILE A 30 4.62 -5.51 -6.07
C ILE A 30 4.29 -6.88 -6.65
N LYS A 31 4.73 -7.97 -6.02
CA LYS A 31 4.52 -9.33 -6.51
C LYS A 31 3.03 -9.68 -6.60
N GLN A 32 2.25 -9.34 -5.56
CA GLN A 32 0.81 -9.60 -5.54
C GLN A 32 0.05 -8.80 -6.61
N LEU A 33 0.47 -7.55 -6.84
CA LEU A 33 -0.11 -6.70 -7.87
C LEU A 33 0.40 -7.04 -9.26
N GLU A 34 1.60 -7.57 -9.43
CA GLU A 34 2.14 -8.02 -10.71
C GLU A 34 1.34 -9.20 -11.27
N ASP A 35 0.82 -10.06 -10.39
CA ASP A 35 -0.11 -11.14 -10.77
C ASP A 35 -1.50 -10.63 -11.17
N SER A 36 -1.95 -9.51 -10.59
CA SER A 36 -3.32 -8.98 -10.76
C SER A 36 -3.41 -7.82 -11.76
N THR A 37 -2.29 -7.13 -12.02
CA THR A 37 -2.19 -5.88 -12.77
C THR A 37 -0.87 -5.84 -13.56
N SER A 38 -0.83 -5.11 -14.68
CA SER A 38 0.41 -4.95 -15.47
C SER A 38 1.33 -3.83 -14.96
N TRP A 39 1.28 -3.48 -13.67
CA TRP A 39 2.04 -2.36 -13.14
C TRP A 39 3.49 -2.71 -12.86
N LYS A 40 4.40 -1.86 -13.34
CA LYS A 40 5.83 -1.99 -13.04
C LYS A 40 6.09 -1.66 -11.56
N PRO A 41 7.17 -2.21 -10.96
CA PRO A 41 7.58 -1.93 -9.58
C PRO A 41 7.65 -0.43 -9.24
N LYS A 42 8.08 0.40 -10.20
CA LYS A 42 8.15 1.87 -10.05
C LYS A 42 6.78 2.51 -9.84
N THR A 43 5.75 2.02 -10.53
CA THR A 43 4.37 2.51 -10.40
C THR A 43 3.82 2.17 -9.02
N VAL A 44 3.97 0.92 -8.58
CA VAL A 44 3.52 0.49 -7.24
C VAL A 44 4.21 1.30 -6.14
N LYS A 45 5.54 1.49 -6.21
CA LYS A 45 6.27 2.33 -5.24
C LYS A 45 5.77 3.78 -5.21
N SER A 46 5.41 4.35 -6.36
CA SER A 46 4.81 5.69 -6.45
C SER A 46 3.43 5.73 -5.77
N LEU A 47 2.59 4.70 -5.96
CA LEU A 47 1.29 4.58 -5.31
C LEU A 47 1.42 4.43 -3.80
N ILE A 48 2.32 3.58 -3.30
CA ILE A 48 2.65 3.44 -1.88
C ILE A 48 3.07 4.80 -1.31
N SER A 49 3.94 5.53 -2.01
CA SER A 49 4.39 6.87 -1.58
C SER A 49 3.24 7.87 -1.49
N ARG A 50 2.25 7.79 -2.40
CA ARG A 50 1.05 8.63 -2.33
C ARG A 50 0.13 8.25 -1.17
N LEU A 51 -0.05 6.96 -0.90
CA LEU A 51 -0.80 6.46 0.25
C LEU A 51 -0.15 6.90 1.57
N LEU A 52 1.18 6.85 1.67
CA LEU A 52 1.93 7.39 2.81
C LEU A 52 1.70 8.89 2.99
N LYS A 53 1.77 9.67 1.90
CA LYS A 53 1.48 11.12 1.95
C LYS A 53 0.05 11.43 2.40
N LYS A 54 -0.88 10.54 2.08
CA LYS A 54 -2.29 10.60 2.51
C LYS A 54 -2.47 10.11 3.96
N ASN A 55 -1.42 9.58 4.59
CA ASN A 55 -1.45 9.07 5.96
C ASN A 55 -2.50 7.96 6.16
N VAL A 56 -2.72 7.15 5.12
CA VAL A 56 -3.67 6.01 5.14
C VAL A 56 -2.96 4.66 5.36
N ILE A 57 -1.64 4.63 5.15
CA ILE A 57 -0.80 3.49 5.47
C ILE A 57 0.39 3.98 6.30
N GLY A 58 0.87 3.13 7.19
CA GLY A 58 2.08 3.31 7.96
C GLY A 58 3.20 2.44 7.40
N PHE A 59 4.42 2.71 7.83
CA PHE A 59 5.55 1.81 7.63
C PHE A 59 6.29 1.60 8.93
N ASN A 60 6.88 0.42 9.08
CA ASN A 60 7.81 0.08 10.14
C ASN A 60 9.13 -0.33 9.48
N GLU A 61 10.25 0.13 10.03
CA GLU A 61 11.57 -0.23 9.56
C GLU A 61 12.11 -1.36 10.44
N GLU A 62 12.24 -2.55 9.85
CA GLU A 62 12.75 -3.71 10.57
C GLU A 62 14.09 -4.12 9.96
N VAL A 63 15.18 -3.79 10.68
CA VAL A 63 16.60 -4.07 10.40
C VAL A 63 17.12 -3.51 9.06
N ARG A 64 16.51 -3.90 7.93
CA ARG A 64 16.82 -3.45 6.56
C ARG A 64 15.61 -3.46 5.60
N THR A 65 14.41 -3.75 6.09
CA THR A 65 13.21 -3.88 5.27
C THR A 65 12.11 -2.97 5.78
N TYR A 66 11.47 -2.24 4.87
CA TYR A 66 10.27 -1.47 5.17
C TYR A 66 9.03 -2.35 5.04
N TYR A 67 8.31 -2.48 6.15
CA TYR A 67 7.04 -3.17 6.24
C TYR A 67 5.90 -2.17 6.34
N TYR A 68 4.96 -2.25 5.40
CA TYR A 68 3.79 -1.40 5.33
C TYR A 68 2.59 -2.07 5.99
N TYR A 69 1.76 -1.26 6.63
CA TYR A 69 0.54 -1.69 7.29
C TYR A 69 -0.57 -0.63 7.12
N PRO A 70 -1.84 -1.03 7.11
CA PRO A 70 -2.94 -0.09 6.94
C PRO A 70 -3.15 0.71 8.24
N LEU A 71 -3.42 2.01 8.11
CA LEU A 71 -3.85 2.88 9.22
C LEU A 71 -5.36 3.19 9.16
N VAL A 72 -6.00 2.83 8.05
CA VAL A 72 -7.44 2.99 7.82
C VAL A 72 -8.03 1.63 7.47
N ASP A 73 -9.27 1.40 7.90
CA ASP A 73 -10.04 0.22 7.52
C ASP A 73 -10.80 0.42 6.21
N GLU A 74 -11.07 -0.69 5.51
CA GLU A 74 -12.01 -0.75 4.38
C GLU A 74 -13.42 -0.49 4.92
N LYS A 75 -13.98 0.71 4.72
CA LYS A 75 -15.28 1.11 5.26
C LYS A 75 -16.20 1.67 4.18
#